data_AF-A0A3N3DSX0-F1
#
_entry.id   AF-A0A3N3DSX0-F1
#
_cell.length_a   1.000
_cell.length_b   1.000
_cell.length_c   1.000
_cell.angle_alpha   90.00
_cell.angle_beta   90.00
_cell.angle_gamma   90.00
#
_symmetry.space_group_name_H-M   'P 1'
#
loop_
_entity.id
_entity.type
_entity.pdbx_description
1 polymer ?
#
loop_
_entity_poly.entity_id
_entity_poly.type
_entity_poly.pdbx_seq_one_letter_code
_entity_poly.pdbx_strand_id
1 'polypeptide(L)'
;MVANCLGWIYSLDFYSQGKSFKFNNALPTHDNSSILKSSILCLGNLVYQIISNDKLSSDFKLYILEIVLRQLVNHKNADGYSLVNQVLMKSIIYNGYANKLNCDYTIELYEMLDTVDHMITFELDDFKYLLETAIES
;
A
#
# COMPACT_ATOMS: atom_id res chain seq x y z
N MET A 1 16.22 18.45 -12.95
CA MET A 1 16.63 17.09 -12.51
C MET A 1 15.37 16.43 -11.98
N VAL A 2 14.76 15.52 -12.74
CA VAL A 2 13.52 14.86 -12.34
C VAL A 2 13.88 13.84 -11.27
N ALA A 3 13.56 14.13 -10.01
CA ALA A 3 13.60 13.14 -8.95
C ALA A 3 12.68 11.98 -9.37
N ASN A 4 13.26 10.80 -9.60
CA ASN A 4 12.54 9.61 -10.02
C ASN A 4 11.56 9.22 -8.92
N CYS A 5 10.28 9.61 -9.06
CA CYS A 5 9.20 9.44 -8.09
C CYS A 5 8.91 7.96 -7.71
N LEU A 6 9.68 7.03 -8.28
CA LEU A 6 9.56 5.58 -8.16
C LEU A 6 10.80 4.95 -7.49
N GLY A 7 11.70 5.72 -6.88
CA GLY A 7 12.94 5.19 -6.30
C GLY A 7 12.73 4.02 -5.31
N TRP A 8 11.69 4.10 -4.48
CA TRP A 8 11.32 3.02 -3.54
C TRP A 8 10.59 1.84 -4.19
N ILE A 9 10.01 2.08 -5.37
CA ILE A 9 9.31 1.08 -6.19
C ILE A 9 10.34 0.15 -6.86
N TYR A 10 11.57 0.62 -7.12
CA TYR A 10 12.68 -0.19 -7.63
C TYR A 10 13.52 -0.87 -6.54
N SER A 11 13.43 -0.44 -5.27
CA SER A 11 14.05 -1.18 -4.15
C SER A 11 13.39 -2.54 -3.86
N LEU A 12 12.29 -2.86 -4.55
CA LEU A 12 11.57 -4.12 -4.47
C LEU A 12 12.10 -5.20 -5.43
N ASP A 13 12.91 -4.84 -6.44
CA ASP A 13 13.43 -5.79 -7.44
C ASP A 13 14.51 -6.74 -6.88
N PHE A 14 14.80 -6.65 -5.58
CA PHE A 14 15.86 -7.39 -4.89
C PHE A 14 15.32 -8.28 -3.78
N TYR A 15 14.36 -9.16 -4.05
CA TYR A 15 14.12 -10.28 -3.14
C TYR A 15 13.56 -11.53 -3.84
N SER A 16 14.38 -12.14 -4.68
CA SER A 16 14.31 -13.59 -4.84
C SER A 16 15.72 -14.17 -4.74
N GLN A 17 15.83 -15.28 -4.02
CA GLN A 17 17.08 -15.86 -3.57
C GLN A 17 17.98 -16.27 -4.75
N GLY A 18 19.00 -15.45 -5.05
CA GLY A 18 20.36 -15.99 -5.16
C GLY A 18 21.01 -16.20 -6.53
N LYS A 19 20.53 -15.68 -7.67
CA LYS A 19 21.36 -15.63 -8.91
C LYS A 19 21.17 -14.34 -9.72
N SER A 20 22.29 -13.71 -10.03
CA SER A 20 22.42 -12.40 -10.67
C SER A 20 21.90 -12.34 -12.10
N PHE A 21 21.37 -11.18 -12.53
CA PHE A 21 21.25 -10.86 -13.95
C PHE A 21 22.18 -9.71 -14.32
N LYS A 22 23.14 -9.98 -15.20
CA LYS A 22 23.94 -8.96 -15.87
C LYS A 22 23.17 -8.48 -17.10
N PHE A 23 23.02 -7.17 -17.24
CA PHE A 23 22.55 -6.53 -18.47
C PHE A 23 23.72 -6.39 -19.45
N ASN A 24 23.85 -7.36 -20.37
CA ASN A 24 24.63 -7.31 -21.62
C ASN A 24 24.31 -8.58 -22.45
N ASN A 25 23.26 -8.51 -23.28
CA ASN A 25 22.86 -9.49 -24.31
C ASN A 25 22.39 -10.90 -23.85
N ALA A 26 21.22 -11.01 -23.20
CA ALA A 26 20.44 -12.26 -23.20
C ALA A 26 18.92 -12.01 -23.16
N LEU A 27 18.16 -12.90 -23.81
CA LEU A 27 16.74 -12.80 -24.17
C LEU A 27 15.76 -12.54 -23.01
N PRO A 28 14.60 -11.89 -23.29
CA PRO A 28 13.64 -11.50 -22.28
C PRO A 28 12.86 -12.72 -21.79
N THR A 29 13.12 -13.14 -20.57
CA THR A 29 12.25 -14.07 -19.83
C THR A 29 11.13 -13.27 -19.18
N HIS A 30 9.88 -13.71 -19.39
CA HIS A 30 8.64 -13.08 -18.91
C HIS A 30 8.66 -12.90 -17.38
N ASP A 31 8.79 -11.67 -16.91
CA ASP A 31 8.81 -11.32 -15.49
C ASP A 31 7.39 -10.91 -15.04
N ASN A 32 6.74 -11.77 -14.25
CA ASN A 32 5.38 -11.53 -13.73
C ASN A 32 5.37 -10.72 -12.42
N SER A 33 6.54 -10.28 -11.93
CA SER A 33 6.66 -9.42 -10.74
C SER A 33 5.93 -8.07 -10.91
N SER A 34 5.78 -7.60 -12.15
CA SER A 34 5.06 -6.38 -12.48
C SER A 34 3.56 -6.47 -12.16
N ILE A 35 2.95 -7.65 -12.26
CA ILE A 35 1.50 -7.84 -12.08
C ILE A 35 1.12 -7.59 -10.63
N LEU A 36 1.77 -8.29 -9.69
CA LEU A 36 1.49 -8.17 -8.26
C LEU A 36 1.66 -6.72 -7.79
N LYS A 37 2.77 -6.10 -8.20
CA LYS A 37 3.08 -4.71 -7.89
C LYS A 37 2.04 -3.73 -8.45
N SER A 38 1.65 -3.89 -9.71
CA SER A 38 0.57 -3.11 -10.31
C SER A 38 -0.77 -3.32 -9.60
N SER A 39 -1.08 -4.55 -9.15
CA SER A 39 -2.29 -4.84 -8.40
C SER A 39 -2.31 -4.14 -7.04
N ILE A 40 -1.19 -4.13 -6.31
CA ILE A 40 -1.07 -3.43 -5.02
C ILE A 40 -1.28 -1.92 -5.21
N LEU A 41 -0.59 -1.33 -6.20
CA LEU A 41 -0.72 0.10 -6.50
C LEU A 41 -2.14 0.46 -6.97
N CYS A 42 -2.78 -0.43 -7.72
CA CYS A 42 -4.18 -0.31 -8.12
C CYS A 42 -5.08 -0.25 -6.89
N LEU A 43 -4.91 -1.20 -5.98
CA LEU A 43 -5.72 -1.30 -4.78
C LEU A 43 -5.57 -0.05 -3.91
N GLY A 44 -4.36 0.42 -3.65
CA GLY A 44 -4.16 1.66 -2.89
C GLY A 44 -4.80 2.88 -3.57
N ASN A 45 -4.71 2.98 -4.89
CA ASN A 45 -5.40 4.05 -5.62
C ASN A 45 -6.93 3.92 -5.58
N LEU A 46 -7.48 2.70 -5.61
CA LEU A 46 -8.93 2.48 -5.47
C LEU A 46 -9.40 2.87 -4.06
N VAL A 47 -8.65 2.51 -3.02
CA VAL A 47 -8.95 2.92 -1.64
C VAL A 47 -8.95 4.44 -1.52
N TYR A 48 -7.94 5.12 -2.06
CA TYR A 48 -7.90 6.58 -2.15
C TYR A 48 -9.15 7.15 -2.84
N GLN A 49 -9.49 6.66 -4.03
CA GLN A 49 -10.64 7.15 -4.79
C GLN A 49 -11.98 6.92 -4.08
N ILE A 50 -12.11 5.85 -3.29
CA ILE A 50 -13.33 5.56 -2.53
C ILE A 50 -13.44 6.47 -1.32
N ILE A 51 -12.37 6.56 -0.52
CA ILE A 51 -12.37 7.36 0.71
C ILE A 51 -12.51 8.84 0.37
N SER A 52 -11.78 9.35 -0.61
CA SER A 52 -11.89 10.78 -1.01
C SER A 52 -13.18 11.13 -1.78
N ASN A 53 -14.11 10.20 -1.99
CA ASN A 53 -15.35 10.46 -2.72
C ASN A 53 -16.43 11.04 -1.82
N ASP A 54 -16.86 12.27 -2.11
CA ASP A 54 -17.92 12.98 -1.38
C ASP A 54 -19.33 12.41 -1.62
N LYS A 55 -19.52 11.61 -2.68
CA LYS A 55 -20.81 10.98 -3.02
C LYS A 55 -21.03 9.63 -2.36
N LEU A 56 -20.01 9.08 -1.71
CA LEU A 56 -20.10 7.80 -1.00
C LEU A 56 -20.35 8.04 0.49
N SER A 57 -21.21 7.22 1.10
CA SER A 57 -21.48 7.33 2.54
C SER A 57 -20.26 6.90 3.37
N SER A 58 -20.11 7.50 4.56
CA SER A 58 -19.05 7.13 5.51
C SER A 58 -19.08 5.64 5.86
N ASP A 59 -20.27 5.06 6.04
CA ASP A 59 -20.43 3.63 6.32
C ASP A 59 -19.88 2.74 5.19
N PHE A 60 -20.10 3.14 3.94
CA PHE A 60 -19.58 2.40 2.79
C PHE A 60 -18.06 2.51 2.69
N LYS A 61 -17.52 3.72 2.88
CA LYS A 61 -16.06 3.94 2.92
C LYS A 61 -15.42 3.09 4.02
N LEU A 62 -16.00 3.10 5.22
CA LEU A 62 -15.53 2.34 6.38
C LEU A 62 -15.54 0.84 6.06
N TYR A 63 -16.66 0.33 5.54
CA TYR A 63 -16.78 -1.07 5.14
C TYR A 63 -15.68 -1.51 4.16
N ILE A 64 -15.39 -0.69 3.14
CA ILE A 64 -14.31 -0.99 2.19
C ILE A 64 -12.95 -0.98 2.87
N LEU A 65 -12.68 0.02 3.72
CA LEU A 65 -11.42 0.09 4.47
C LEU A 65 -11.25 -1.15 5.35
N GLU A 66 -12.28 -1.55 6.10
CA GLU A 66 -12.25 -2.75 6.94
C GLU A 66 -11.95 -4.03 6.15
N ILE A 67 -12.52 -4.19 4.95
CA ILE A 67 -12.21 -5.34 4.10
C ILE A 67 -10.72 -5.38 3.79
N VAL A 68 -10.14 -4.25 3.36
CA VAL A 68 -8.73 -4.17 2.97
C VAL A 68 -7.82 -4.42 4.17
N LEU A 69 -8.08 -3.77 5.31
CA LEU A 69 -7.30 -3.94 6.53
C LEU A 69 -7.42 -5.37 7.08
N ARG A 70 -8.59 -5.99 7.02
CA ARG A 70 -8.77 -7.39 7.43
C ARG A 70 -7.93 -8.34 6.57
N GLN A 71 -7.75 -8.05 5.27
CA GLN A 71 -6.85 -8.85 4.44
C GLN A 71 -5.38 -8.67 4.81
N LEU A 72 -4.96 -7.45 5.20
CA LEU A 72 -3.62 -7.22 5.75
C LEU A 72 -3.39 -8.04 7.03
N VAL A 73 -4.34 -8.01 7.97
CA VAL A 73 -4.26 -8.80 9.22
C VAL A 73 -4.17 -10.30 8.93
N ASN A 74 -5.07 -10.82 8.10
CA ASN A 74 -5.14 -12.26 7.79
C ASN A 74 -3.84 -12.80 7.18
N HIS A 75 -3.05 -11.94 6.52
CA HIS A 75 -1.80 -12.32 5.86
C HIS A 75 -0.56 -11.70 6.51
N LYS A 76 -0.67 -11.05 7.69
CA LYS A 76 0.45 -10.38 8.37
C LYS A 76 1.62 -11.33 8.63
N ASN A 77 1.30 -12.56 9.04
CA ASN A 77 2.27 -13.59 9.42
C ASN A 77 2.52 -14.64 8.33
N ALA A 78 2.01 -14.43 7.10
CA ALA A 78 2.23 -15.36 6.00
C ALA A 78 3.66 -15.22 5.45
N ASP A 79 4.36 -16.34 5.30
CA ASP A 79 5.72 -16.37 4.76
C ASP A 79 5.77 -15.70 3.38
N GLY A 80 6.68 -14.73 3.21
CA GLY A 80 6.85 -13.97 1.96
C GLY A 80 5.88 -12.80 1.76
N TYR A 81 4.91 -12.56 2.65
CA TYR A 81 3.94 -11.45 2.53
C TYR A 81 4.35 -10.17 3.25
N SER A 82 5.35 -10.20 4.13
CA SER A 82 5.83 -9.02 4.87
C SER A 82 6.05 -7.80 3.97
N LEU A 83 6.77 -8.00 2.86
CA LEU A 83 7.07 -6.92 1.91
C LEU A 83 5.84 -6.47 1.12
N VAL A 84 4.98 -7.42 0.72
CA VAL A 84 3.71 -7.12 0.04
C VAL A 84 2.82 -6.24 0.92
N ASN A 85 2.72 -6.57 2.20
CA ASN A 85 1.93 -5.82 3.17
C ASN A 85 2.49 -4.42 3.37
N GLN A 86 3.81 -4.27 3.53
CA GLN A 86 4.47 -2.95 3.63
C GLN A 86 4.20 -2.07 2.41
N VAL A 87 4.28 -2.66 1.21
CA VAL A 87 4.00 -1.94 -0.05
C VAL A 87 2.54 -1.56 -0.14
N LEU A 88 1.62 -2.45 0.26
CA LEU A 88 0.19 -2.15 0.26
C LEU A 88 -0.17 -1.05 1.26
N MET A 89 0.37 -1.11 2.49
CA MET A 89 0.18 -0.07 3.50
C MET A 89 0.65 1.30 3.00
N LYS A 90 1.86 1.38 2.44
CA LYS A 90 2.35 2.61 1.79
C LYS A 90 1.48 3.01 0.61
N SER A 91 1.07 2.05 -0.22
CA SER A 91 0.24 2.33 -1.38
C SER A 91 -1.13 2.91 -1.01
N ILE A 92 -1.70 2.52 0.13
CA ILE A 92 -2.94 3.10 0.66
C ILE A 92 -2.67 4.55 1.06
N ILE A 93 -1.67 4.80 1.91
CA ILE A 93 -1.38 6.14 2.46
C ILE A 93 -0.95 7.15 1.38
N TYR A 94 -0.18 6.71 0.37
CA TYR A 94 0.42 7.58 -0.64
C TYR A 94 -0.31 7.56 -1.99
N ASN A 95 -1.61 7.24 -2.01
CA ASN A 95 -2.47 7.34 -3.21
C ASN A 95 -2.01 6.45 -4.38
N GLY A 96 -1.55 5.24 -4.08
CA GLY A 96 -1.14 4.23 -5.04
C GLY A 96 -0.08 4.71 -6.02
N TYR A 97 -0.42 4.70 -7.31
CA TYR A 97 0.49 5.11 -8.39
C TYR A 97 0.96 6.56 -8.28
N ALA A 98 0.14 7.43 -7.69
CA ALA A 98 0.48 8.84 -7.56
C ALA A 98 1.69 9.04 -6.64
N ASN A 99 1.88 8.14 -5.65
CA ASN A 99 2.93 8.19 -4.65
C ASN A 99 3.08 9.60 -4.04
N LYS A 100 1.94 10.18 -3.68
CA LYS A 100 1.83 11.54 -3.15
C LYS A 100 0.93 11.51 -1.94
N LEU A 101 1.38 12.16 -0.88
CA LEU A 101 0.54 12.42 0.27
C LEU A 101 -0.52 13.46 -0.10
N ASN A 102 -1.77 13.18 0.31
CA ASN A 102 -2.86 14.15 0.26
C ASN A 102 -3.34 14.34 1.70
N CYS A 103 -3.15 15.54 2.26
CA CYS A 103 -3.41 15.80 3.67
C CYS A 103 -4.86 15.52 4.06
N ASP A 104 -5.83 16.01 3.28
CA ASP A 104 -7.26 15.82 3.57
C ASP A 104 -7.63 14.34 3.59
N TYR A 105 -7.16 13.58 2.60
CA TYR A 105 -7.34 12.12 2.55
C TYR A 105 -6.67 11.41 3.73
N THR A 106 -5.46 11.82 4.11
CA THR A 106 -4.69 11.15 5.16
C THR A 106 -5.32 11.38 6.53
N ILE A 107 -5.85 12.59 6.76
CA ILE A 107 -6.63 12.93 7.95
C ILE A 107 -7.94 12.12 7.97
N GLU A 108 -8.69 12.09 6.87
CA GLU A 108 -9.93 11.30 6.77
C GLU A 108 -9.65 9.80 7.01
N LEU A 109 -8.58 9.26 6.44
CA LEU A 109 -8.16 7.87 6.64
C LEU A 109 -7.82 7.59 8.12
N TYR A 110 -7.16 8.53 8.80
CA TYR A 110 -6.81 8.39 10.22
C TYR A 110 -8.05 8.44 11.12
N GLU A 111 -8.95 9.38 10.88
CA GLU A 111 -10.23 9.47 11.60
C GLU A 111 -11.07 8.20 11.39
N MET A 112 -11.10 7.67 10.16
CA MET A 112 -11.77 6.41 9.86
C MET A 112 -11.12 5.23 10.58
N LEU A 113 -9.79 5.20 10.71
CA LEU A 113 -9.08 4.11 11.39
C LEU A 113 -9.52 3.99 12.85
N ASP A 114 -9.85 5.08 13.53
CA ASP A 114 -10.38 5.06 14.90
C ASP A 114 -11.79 4.43 15.00
N THR A 115 -12.51 4.31 13.88
CA THR A 115 -13.83 3.66 13.82
C THR A 115 -13.79 2.20 13.37
N VAL A 116 -12.66 1.73 12.85
CA VAL A 116 -12.45 0.33 12.44
C VAL A 116 -12.46 -0.58 13.66
N ASP A 117 -12.93 -1.82 13.47
CA ASP A 117 -12.85 -2.89 14.48
C ASP A 117 -11.52 -2.89 15.26
N HIS A 118 -11.62 -2.77 16.58
CA HIS A 118 -10.50 -2.68 17.52
C HIS A 118 -9.49 -3.84 17.43
N MET A 119 -9.91 -5.04 17.02
CA MET A 119 -9.00 -6.17 16.82
C MET A 119 -8.14 -5.95 15.57
N ILE A 120 -8.71 -5.39 14.51
CA ILE A 120 -7.96 -5.08 13.28
C ILE A 120 -6.93 -3.98 13.56
N THR A 121 -7.33 -2.91 14.24
CA THR A 121 -6.43 -1.79 14.53
C THR A 121 -5.31 -2.19 15.48
N PHE A 122 -5.58 -3.06 16.46
CA PHE A 122 -4.56 -3.63 17.34
C PHE A 122 -3.53 -4.46 16.57
N GLU A 123 -3.97 -5.28 15.63
CA GLU A 123 -3.09 -6.11 14.79
C GLU A 123 -2.35 -5.33 13.70
N LEU A 124 -2.69 -4.06 13.45
CA LEU A 124 -2.06 -3.20 12.44
C LEU A 124 -1.43 -1.94 13.08
N ASP A 125 -0.72 -2.14 14.17
CA ASP A 125 0.07 -1.11 14.86
C ASP A 125 1.08 -0.41 13.93
N ASP A 126 1.72 -1.18 13.05
CA ASP A 126 2.65 -0.72 12.03
C ASP A 126 1.98 0.18 10.97
N PHE A 127 0.76 -0.16 10.56
CA PHE A 127 -0.04 0.69 9.67
C PHE A 127 -0.39 2.01 10.35
N LYS A 128 -0.86 1.96 11.61
CA LYS A 128 -1.23 3.15 12.37
C LYS A 128 -0.05 4.08 12.55
N TYR A 129 1.11 3.55 12.96
CA TYR A 129 2.34 4.31 13.12
C TYR A 129 2.79 4.97 11.80
N LEU A 130 2.71 4.24 10.69
CA LEU A 130 3.05 4.77 9.37
C LEU A 130 2.12 5.92 8.96
N LEU A 131 0.82 5.81 9.28
CA LEU A 131 -0.17 6.83 9.01
C LEU A 131 0.06 8.09 9.86
N GLU A 132 0.31 7.93 11.16
CA GLU A 132 0.65 9.03 12.07
C GLU A 132 1.88 9.79 11.60
N THR A 133 2.95 9.07 11.23
CA THR A 133 4.17 9.68 10.69
C THR A 133 3.91 10.46 9.40
N ALA A 134 2.97 10.01 8.58
CA ALA A 134 2.60 10.69 7.34
C ALA A 134 1.79 11.97 7.58
N ILE A 135 1.03 12.07 8.68
CA ILE A 135 0.29 13.29 9.05
C ILE A 135 1.23 14.36 9.60
N GLU A 136 2.31 13.95 10.27
CA GLU A 136 3.31 14.85 10.86
C GLU A 136 4.33 15.40 9.84
N SER A 137 4.38 14.84 8.63
CA SER A 137 5.35 15.19 7.57
C SER A 137 4.89 16.29 6.63
#